data_AF-A0A9P8JEA0-F1
#
_entry.id   AF-A0A9P8JEA0-F1
#
_cell.length_a   1.000
_cell.length_b   1.000
_cell.length_c   1.000
_cell.angle_alpha   90.00
_cell.angle_beta   90.00
_cell.angle_gamma   90.00
#
_symmetry.space_group_name_H-M   'P 1'
#
loop_
_entity.id
_entity.type
_entity.pdbx_description
1 polymer ?
#
loop_
_entity_poly.entity_id
_entity_poly.type
_entity_poly.pdbx_seq_one_letter_code
_entity_poly.pdbx_strand_id
1 'polypeptide(L)'
;MKPWKRKLHYMAPLFTIAAMGGYFTYYAFRIYFTVDAQRTNHKTYAMAWFFIAAEFLVALPSFFHQMYSMLAFKGRKRPQLRLVGEAVPTVDAFITCCKEDVDVVIDTARAACDVDYPQDRFRVVVLDDGADPELKKAMEDLSYQYPNAYYFARVKVKGQPHHAKAGNLIGGTDFVTKLPGGP
;
A
#
# COMPACT_ATOMS: atom_id res chain seq x y z
N MET A 1 -1.78 7.59 22.66
CA MET A 1 -1.48 9.02 22.38
C MET A 1 -1.92 9.88 23.55
N LYS A 2 -1.14 10.89 23.96
CA LYS A 2 -1.56 11.86 24.99
C LYS A 2 -2.82 12.63 24.52
N PRO A 3 -3.81 12.89 25.39
CA PRO A 3 -5.11 13.46 25.00
C PRO A 3 -5.02 14.84 24.32
N TRP A 4 -4.02 15.65 24.65
CA TRP A 4 -3.76 16.94 23.99
C TRP A 4 -3.38 16.79 22.51
N LYS A 5 -2.59 15.78 22.14
CA LYS A 5 -2.21 15.53 20.73
C LYS A 5 -3.45 15.23 19.89
N ARG A 6 -4.44 14.52 20.45
CA ARG A 6 -5.71 14.22 19.77
C ARG A 6 -6.50 15.49 19.49
N LYS A 7 -6.58 16.42 20.44
CA LYS A 7 -7.22 17.73 20.24
C LYS A 7 -6.52 18.55 19.16
N LEU A 8 -5.18 18.55 19.13
CA LEU A 8 -4.40 19.23 18.09
C LEU A 8 -4.67 18.66 16.69
N HIS A 9 -4.77 17.33 16.56
CA HIS A 9 -5.14 16.69 15.28
C HIS A 9 -6.54 17.08 14.78
N TYR A 10 -7.50 17.32 15.68
CA TYR A 10 -8.82 17.83 15.28
C TYR A 10 -8.79 19.26 14.73
N MET A 11 -7.76 20.06 15.08
CA MET A 11 -7.57 21.41 14.55
C MET A 11 -6.79 21.45 13.23
N ALA A 12 -6.12 20.36 12.85
CA ALA A 12 -5.38 20.25 11.59
C ALA A 12 -6.15 20.73 10.34
N PRO A 13 -7.42 20.33 10.08
CA PRO A 13 -8.16 20.78 8.90
C PRO A 13 -8.40 22.29 8.86
N LEU A 14 -8.57 22.94 10.03
CA LEU A 14 -8.72 24.39 10.11
C LEU A 14 -7.43 25.08 9.63
N PHE A 15 -6.28 24.62 10.10
CA PHE A 15 -4.99 25.13 9.65
C PHE A 15 -4.74 24.85 8.17
N THR A 16 -5.15 23.70 7.66
CA THR A 16 -5.05 23.38 6.22
C THR A 16 -5.94 24.29 5.37
N ILE A 17 -7.17 24.59 5.80
CA ILE A 17 -8.07 25.52 5.09
C ILE A 17 -7.49 26.93 5.13
N ALA A 18 -6.98 27.38 6.27
CA ALA A 18 -6.33 28.68 6.39
C ALA A 18 -5.08 28.80 5.51
N ALA A 19 -4.25 27.76 5.46
CA ALA A 19 -3.07 27.70 4.59
C ALA A 19 -3.47 27.72 3.10
N MET A 20 -4.49 26.95 2.71
CA MET A 20 -5.02 26.93 1.36
C MET A 20 -5.59 28.30 0.96
N GLY A 21 -6.36 28.93 1.85
CA GLY A 21 -6.90 30.27 1.67
C GLY A 21 -5.79 31.31 1.51
N GLY A 22 -4.74 31.25 2.34
CA GLY A 22 -3.55 32.08 2.21
C GLY A 22 -2.90 31.92 0.84
N TYR A 23 -2.76 30.69 0.35
CA TYR A 23 -2.22 30.41 -0.98
C TYR A 23 -3.07 31.00 -2.11
N PHE A 24 -4.39 30.84 -2.06
CA PHE A 24 -5.30 31.45 -3.04
C PHE A 24 -5.24 32.97 -3.02
N THR A 25 -5.20 33.60 -1.84
CA THR A 25 -5.08 35.06 -1.72
C THR A 25 -3.75 35.56 -2.29
N TYR A 26 -2.66 34.85 -2.03
CA TYR A 26 -1.35 35.14 -2.61
C TYR A 26 -1.39 35.10 -4.14
N TYR A 27 -1.99 34.07 -4.74
CA TYR A 27 -2.15 33.98 -6.19
C TYR A 27 -3.01 35.10 -6.77
N ALA A 28 -4.14 35.39 -6.12
CA ALA A 28 -5.04 36.45 -6.55
C ALA A 28 -4.32 37.80 -6.57
N PHE A 29 -3.56 38.14 -5.52
CA PHE A 29 -2.73 39.34 -5.47
C PHE A 29 -1.61 39.32 -6.52
N ARG A 30 -0.95 38.19 -6.71
CA ARG A 30 0.13 38.05 -7.70
C ARG A 30 -0.37 38.32 -9.12
N ILE A 31 -1.55 37.83 -9.48
CA ILE A 31 -2.20 38.11 -10.76
C ILE A 31 -2.66 39.57 -10.83
N TYR A 32 -3.34 40.06 -9.79
CA TYR A 32 -3.85 41.43 -9.73
C TYR A 32 -2.76 42.48 -9.92
N PHE A 33 -1.68 42.43 -9.14
CA PHE A 33 -0.57 43.37 -9.24
C PHE A 33 0.20 43.24 -10.56
N THR A 34 0.29 42.03 -11.13
CA THR A 34 0.90 41.83 -12.46
C THR A 34 0.06 42.52 -13.54
N VAL A 35 -1.26 42.38 -13.51
CA VAL A 35 -2.18 43.04 -14.46
C VAL A 35 -2.19 44.55 -14.27
N ASP A 36 -2.21 45.04 -13.03
CA ASP A 36 -2.17 46.47 -12.73
C ASP A 36 -0.88 47.12 -13.25
N ALA A 37 0.28 46.50 -13.00
CA ALA A 37 1.56 46.96 -13.53
C ALA A 37 1.62 46.96 -15.07
N GLN A 38 0.99 45.99 -15.73
CA GLN A 38 0.88 45.98 -17.20
C GLN A 38 0.01 47.13 -17.73
N ARG A 39 -1.08 47.47 -17.03
CA ARG A 39 -1.97 48.58 -17.39
C ARG A 39 -1.29 49.93 -17.24
N THR A 40 -0.58 50.16 -16.13
CA THR A 40 0.10 51.43 -15.86
C THR A 40 1.28 51.66 -16.80
N ASN A 41 2.06 50.63 -17.12
CA ASN A 41 3.27 50.76 -17.95
C ASN A 41 3.06 50.47 -19.44
N HIS A 42 1.83 50.13 -19.85
CA HIS A 42 1.46 49.74 -21.22
C HIS A 42 2.42 48.71 -21.87
N LYS A 43 3.02 47.83 -21.05
CA LYS A 43 4.00 46.82 -21.48
C LYS A 43 3.63 45.46 -20.93
N THR A 44 3.78 44.43 -21.75
CA THR A 44 3.49 43.05 -21.37
C THR A 44 4.72 42.36 -20.78
N TYR A 45 4.67 42.06 -19.48
CA TYR A 45 5.70 41.27 -18.81
C TYR A 45 5.51 39.77 -19.04
N ALA A 46 6.00 39.23 -20.16
CA ALA A 46 5.89 37.80 -20.49
C ALA A 46 6.52 36.89 -19.43
N MET A 47 7.66 37.29 -18.86
CA MET A 47 8.34 36.51 -17.81
C MET A 47 7.51 36.39 -16.53
N ALA A 48 6.73 37.41 -16.17
CA ALA A 48 5.89 37.37 -14.97
C ALA A 48 4.81 36.28 -15.09
N TRP A 49 4.20 36.15 -16.28
CA TRP A 49 3.23 35.10 -16.57
C TRP A 49 3.85 33.71 -16.57
N PHE A 50 5.07 33.56 -17.10
CA PHE A 50 5.80 32.30 -17.02
C PHE A 50 6.07 31.89 -15.56
N PHE A 51 6.49 32.83 -14.71
CA PHE A 51 6.70 32.56 -13.29
C PHE A 51 5.41 32.19 -12.55
N ILE A 52 4.29 32.84 -12.85
CA ILE A 52 2.98 32.48 -12.26
C ILE A 52 2.59 31.06 -12.67
N ALA A 53 2.78 30.69 -13.95
CA ALA A 53 2.50 29.34 -14.45
C ALA A 53 3.41 28.29 -13.80
N ALA A 54 4.72 28.55 -13.72
CA ALA A 54 5.68 27.67 -13.09
C ALA A 54 5.38 27.46 -11.59
N GLU A 55 5.05 28.54 -10.89
CA GLU A 55 4.66 28.46 -9.50
C GLU A 55 3.40 27.62 -9.32
N PHE A 56 2.40 27.79 -10.20
CA PHE A 56 1.16 27.00 -10.15
C PHE A 56 1.45 25.51 -10.29
N LEU A 57 2.36 25.13 -11.21
CA LEU A 57 2.76 23.73 -11.38
C LEU A 57 3.46 23.17 -10.13
N VAL A 58 4.31 23.96 -9.47
CA VAL A 58 4.97 23.58 -8.21
C VAL A 58 3.97 23.50 -7.05
N ALA A 59 2.88 24.28 -7.10
CA ALA A 59 1.81 24.28 -6.12
C ALA A 59 0.98 23.00 -6.13
N LEU A 60 0.77 22.41 -7.32
CA LEU A 60 -0.20 21.35 -7.53
C LEU A 60 -0.01 20.15 -6.58
N PRO A 61 1.19 19.56 -6.42
CA PRO A 61 1.39 18.45 -5.49
C PRO A 61 1.02 18.81 -4.05
N SER A 62 1.40 20.02 -3.61
CA SER A 62 1.10 20.53 -2.27
C SER A 62 -0.41 20.72 -2.06
N PHE A 63 -1.11 21.23 -3.09
CA PHE A 63 -2.57 21.37 -3.09
C PHE A 63 -3.26 20.01 -2.94
N PHE A 64 -2.90 19.03 -3.76
CA PHE A 64 -3.48 17.68 -3.68
C PHE A 64 -3.20 17.00 -2.34
N HIS A 65 -1.99 17.15 -1.80
CA HIS A 65 -1.63 16.61 -0.49
C HIS A 65 -2.46 17.23 0.63
N GLN A 66 -2.64 18.55 0.62
CA GLN A 66 -3.47 19.26 1.60
C GLN A 66 -4.94 18.86 1.49
N MET A 67 -5.48 18.74 0.27
CA MET A 67 -6.84 18.29 0.01
C MET A 67 -7.08 16.86 0.51
N TYR A 68 -6.16 15.93 0.23
CA TYR A 68 -6.23 14.57 0.76
C TYR A 68 -6.18 14.55 2.29
N SER A 69 -5.32 15.39 2.89
CA SER A 69 -5.20 15.49 4.34
C SER A 69 -6.49 15.99 5.01
N MET A 70 -7.29 16.82 4.32
CA MET A 70 -8.61 17.23 4.83
C MET A 70 -9.61 16.07 4.91
N LEU A 71 -9.53 15.09 3.99
CA LEU A 71 -10.39 13.90 4.02
C LEU A 71 -10.17 13.02 5.27
N ALA A 72 -9.04 13.20 5.97
CA ALA A 72 -8.76 12.53 7.24
C ALA A 72 -9.55 13.09 8.44
N PHE A 73 -10.46 14.06 8.23
CA PHE A 73 -11.33 14.64 9.26
C PHE A 73 -12.05 13.61 10.12
N LYS A 74 -12.47 12.50 9.49
CA LYS A 74 -13.16 11.42 10.18
C LYS A 74 -12.14 10.35 10.53
N GLY A 75 -11.85 10.22 11.82
CA GLY A 75 -11.14 9.05 12.34
C GLY A 75 -11.82 7.78 11.81
N ARG A 76 -11.06 6.89 11.19
CA ARG A 76 -11.60 5.66 10.61
C ARG A 76 -12.18 4.81 11.75
N LYS A 77 -13.50 4.81 11.91
CA LYS A 77 -14.19 3.87 12.80
C LYS A 77 -14.09 2.49 12.16
N ARG A 78 -12.99 1.78 12.41
CA ARG A 78 -12.84 0.38 11.98
C ARG A 78 -13.66 -0.48 12.95
N PRO A 79 -14.72 -1.15 12.51
CA PRO A 79 -15.38 -2.13 13.38
C PRO A 79 -14.37 -3.23 13.68
N GLN A 80 -14.18 -3.52 14.96
CA GLN A 80 -13.36 -4.65 15.40
C GLN A 80 -14.26 -5.88 15.37
N LEU A 81 -14.53 -6.38 14.16
CA LEU A 81 -15.28 -7.60 13.97
C LEU A 81 -14.39 -8.77 14.38
N ARG A 82 -14.84 -9.54 15.36
CA ARG A 82 -14.24 -10.81 15.75
C ARG A 82 -15.13 -11.93 15.24
N LEU A 83 -14.57 -12.81 14.43
CA LEU A 83 -15.25 -14.05 14.03
C LEU A 83 -15.40 -14.91 15.29
N VAL A 84 -16.57 -15.52 15.48
CA VAL A 84 -16.85 -16.40 16.61
C VAL A 84 -17.41 -17.71 16.06
N GLY A 85 -16.75 -18.82 16.42
CA GLY A 85 -17.09 -20.17 15.96
C GLY A 85 -16.33 -20.61 14.71
N GLU A 86 -16.63 -21.83 14.27
CA GLU A 86 -15.89 -22.56 13.22
C GLU A 86 -16.42 -22.30 11.80
N ALA A 87 -17.58 -21.66 11.67
CA ALA A 87 -18.22 -21.36 10.38
C ALA A 87 -17.59 -20.11 9.73
N VAL A 88 -16.32 -20.22 9.35
CA VAL A 88 -15.51 -19.13 8.78
C VAL A 88 -15.21 -19.35 7.29
N PRO A 89 -14.90 -18.30 6.50
CA PRO A 89 -14.54 -18.47 5.09
C PRO A 89 -13.25 -19.30 4.92
N THR A 90 -12.99 -19.78 3.70
CA THR A 90 -11.65 -20.30 3.37
C THR A 90 -10.69 -19.14 3.10
N VAL A 91 -9.46 -19.26 3.59
CA VAL A 91 -8.43 -18.22 3.49
C VAL A 91 -7.10 -18.87 3.12
N ASP A 92 -6.47 -18.34 2.07
CA ASP A 92 -5.12 -18.71 1.66
C ASP A 92 -4.17 -17.54 1.92
N ALA A 93 -3.16 -17.76 2.75
CA ALA A 93 -2.12 -16.79 3.09
C ALA A 93 -0.87 -17.02 2.22
N PHE A 94 -0.62 -16.10 1.29
CA PHE A 94 0.55 -16.14 0.42
C PHE A 94 1.75 -15.41 1.01
N ILE A 95 2.88 -16.12 1.15
CA ILE A 95 4.16 -15.56 1.57
C ILE A 95 5.10 -15.58 0.35
N THR A 96 5.34 -14.43 -0.26
CA THR A 96 6.21 -14.32 -1.45
C THR A 96 7.66 -14.12 -1.04
N CYS A 97 8.55 -14.94 -1.61
CA CYS A 97 9.98 -14.89 -1.36
C CYS A 97 10.76 -14.82 -2.69
N CYS A 98 11.88 -14.12 -2.68
CA CYS A 98 12.86 -14.02 -3.75
C CYS A 98 14.29 -14.06 -3.17
N LYS A 99 14.70 -15.23 -2.68
CA LYS A 99 16.03 -15.49 -2.09
C LYS A 99 16.33 -14.71 -0.80
N GLU A 100 15.33 -14.52 0.05
CA GLU A 100 15.56 -14.14 1.45
C GLU A 100 16.09 -15.33 2.26
N ASP A 101 16.66 -15.06 3.43
CA ASP A 101 17.20 -16.10 4.31
C ASP A 101 16.12 -17.12 4.71
N VAL A 102 16.46 -18.40 4.59
CA VAL A 102 15.52 -19.52 4.83
C VAL A 102 14.88 -19.43 6.21
N ASP A 103 15.67 -19.12 7.24
CA ASP A 103 15.18 -19.00 8.62
C ASP A 103 14.08 -17.94 8.77
N VAL A 104 14.23 -16.78 8.11
CA VAL A 104 13.23 -15.69 8.14
C VAL A 104 11.92 -16.12 7.49
N VAL A 105 12.02 -16.82 6.35
CA VAL A 105 10.84 -17.31 5.64
C VAL A 105 10.12 -18.38 6.44
N ILE A 106 10.87 -19.32 7.03
CA ILE A 106 10.33 -20.41 7.82
C ILE A 106 9.69 -19.91 9.12
N ASP A 107 10.31 -18.94 9.82
CA ASP A 107 9.71 -18.34 11.00
C ASP A 107 8.42 -17.57 10.67
N THR A 108 8.38 -16.91 9.51
CA THR A 108 7.16 -16.25 9.02
C THR A 108 6.08 -17.28 8.67
N ALA A 109 6.44 -18.39 8.03
CA ALA A 109 5.51 -19.46 7.68
C ALA A 109 4.96 -20.17 8.92
N ARG A 110 5.82 -20.48 9.91
CA ARG A 110 5.43 -21.03 11.21
C ARG A 110 4.44 -20.12 11.92
N ALA A 111 4.78 -18.83 12.07
CA ALA A 111 3.91 -17.86 12.73
C ALA A 111 2.57 -17.71 12.00
N ALA A 112 2.54 -17.84 10.67
CA ALA A 112 1.30 -17.84 9.91
C ALA A 112 0.47 -19.12 10.17
N CYS A 113 1.10 -20.30 10.23
CA CYS A 113 0.39 -21.57 10.47
C CYS A 113 -0.25 -21.64 11.87
N ASP A 114 0.34 -20.95 12.86
CA ASP A 114 -0.15 -20.86 14.25
C ASP A 114 -1.29 -19.85 14.46
N VAL A 115 -1.78 -19.19 13.41
CA VAL A 115 -2.93 -18.29 13.52
C VAL A 115 -4.17 -19.08 13.98
N ASP A 116 -4.91 -18.52 14.94
CA ASP A 116 -6.16 -19.08 15.47
C ASP A 116 -7.26 -19.10 14.39
N TYR A 117 -7.25 -20.16 13.58
CA TYR A 117 -8.18 -20.43 12.50
C TYR A 117 -8.35 -21.95 12.29
N PRO A 118 -9.52 -22.43 11.84
CA PRO A 118 -9.70 -23.83 11.51
C PRO A 118 -8.73 -24.30 10.42
N GLN A 119 -7.98 -25.36 10.71
CA GLN A 119 -6.90 -25.89 9.86
C GLN A 119 -7.42 -26.45 8.52
N ASP A 120 -8.70 -26.82 8.44
CA ASP A 120 -9.37 -27.25 7.21
C ASP A 120 -9.70 -26.09 6.26
N ARG A 121 -9.68 -24.85 6.75
CA ARG A 121 -10.08 -23.64 6.00
C ARG A 121 -8.97 -22.60 5.85
N PHE A 122 -7.82 -22.80 6.49
CA PHE A 122 -6.70 -21.89 6.41
C PHE A 122 -5.48 -22.59 5.84
N ARG A 123 -4.92 -22.04 4.76
CA ARG A 123 -3.69 -22.54 4.14
C ARG A 123 -2.62 -21.48 4.12
N VAL A 124 -1.38 -21.88 4.35
CA VAL A 124 -0.20 -21.03 4.22
C VAL A 124 0.61 -21.54 3.06
N VAL A 125 0.82 -20.70 2.04
CA VAL A 125 1.55 -21.09 0.84
C VAL A 125 2.75 -20.16 0.66
N VAL A 126 3.94 -20.74 0.77
CA VAL A 126 5.19 -20.05 0.46
C VAL A 126 5.42 -20.10 -1.04
N LEU A 127 5.49 -18.93 -1.65
CA LEU A 127 5.69 -18.70 -3.07
C LEU A 127 7.14 -18.29 -3.31
N ASP A 128 7.99 -19.26 -3.66
CA ASP A 128 9.41 -19.02 -3.87
C ASP A 128 9.72 -18.72 -5.35
N ASP A 129 10.16 -17.48 -5.60
CA ASP A 129 10.60 -17.03 -6.91
C ASP A 129 12.08 -17.39 -7.20
N GLY A 130 12.85 -17.71 -6.16
CA GLY A 130 14.25 -18.11 -6.23
C GLY A 130 14.46 -19.58 -6.57
N ALA A 131 13.45 -20.42 -6.34
CA ALA A 131 13.51 -21.88 -6.43
C ALA A 131 14.69 -22.46 -5.64
N ASP A 132 14.83 -22.00 -4.39
CA ASP A 132 15.88 -22.41 -3.48
C ASP A 132 15.61 -23.84 -2.95
N PRO A 133 16.50 -24.81 -3.23
CA PRO A 133 16.32 -26.18 -2.77
C PRO A 133 16.32 -26.31 -1.24
N GLU A 134 17.02 -25.43 -0.52
CA GLU A 134 17.06 -25.46 0.94
C GLU A 134 15.73 -25.01 1.54
N LEU A 135 15.16 -23.91 1.01
CA LEU A 135 13.84 -23.44 1.41
C LEU A 135 12.75 -24.48 1.10
N LYS A 136 12.83 -25.13 -0.07
CA LYS A 136 11.91 -26.21 -0.43
C LYS A 136 11.95 -27.33 0.61
N LYS A 137 13.13 -27.80 0.97
CA LYS A 137 13.31 -28.86 1.97
C LYS A 137 12.79 -28.42 3.34
N ALA A 138 13.12 -27.21 3.78
CA ALA A 138 12.66 -26.68 5.06
C ALA A 138 11.13 -26.55 5.12
N MET A 139 10.48 -26.20 4.00
CA MET A 139 9.03 -26.19 3.90
C MET A 139 8.41 -27.59 3.87
N GLU A 140 9.06 -28.57 3.23
CA GLU A 140 8.66 -29.97 3.30
C GLU A 140 8.73 -30.48 4.75
N ASP A 141 9.82 -30.15 5.48
CA ASP A 141 9.98 -30.47 6.90
C ASP A 141 8.89 -29.80 7.76
N LEU A 142 8.54 -28.55 7.45
CA LEU A 142 7.47 -27.82 8.13
C LEU A 142 6.09 -28.44 7.86
N SER A 143 5.85 -28.95 6.66
CA SER A 143 4.57 -29.54 6.26
C SER A 143 4.21 -30.81 7.02
N TYR A 144 5.21 -31.53 7.57
CA TYR A 144 4.96 -32.65 8.48
C TYR A 144 4.41 -32.21 9.84
N GLN A 145 4.76 -31.00 10.29
CA GLN A 145 4.25 -30.44 11.55
C GLN A 145 2.93 -29.68 11.35
N TYR A 146 2.82 -28.99 10.20
CA TYR A 146 1.68 -28.15 9.84
C TYR A 146 1.10 -28.62 8.50
N PRO A 147 0.03 -29.44 8.51
CA PRO A 147 -0.58 -29.98 7.29
C PRO A 147 -1.14 -28.92 6.33
N ASN A 148 -1.32 -27.69 6.82
CA ASN A 148 -1.79 -26.54 6.06
C ASN A 148 -0.66 -25.70 5.43
N ALA A 149 0.60 -26.08 5.61
CA ALA A 149 1.75 -25.43 5.00
C ALA A 149 2.09 -26.06 3.64
N TYR A 150 2.19 -25.22 2.60
CA TYR A 150 2.50 -25.62 1.24
C TYR A 150 3.66 -24.80 0.66
N TYR A 151 4.43 -25.44 -0.21
CA TYR A 151 5.49 -24.80 -0.99
C TYR A 151 5.12 -24.78 -2.47
N PHE A 152 5.31 -23.62 -3.09
CA PHE A 152 5.16 -23.46 -4.53
C PHE A 152 6.32 -22.64 -5.08
N ALA A 153 6.99 -23.19 -6.10
CA ALA A 153 7.97 -22.46 -6.91
C ALA A 153 7.59 -22.61 -8.37
N ARG A 154 7.53 -21.48 -9.07
CA ARG A 154 7.20 -21.47 -10.50
C ARG A 154 8.42 -21.79 -11.36
N VAL A 155 8.20 -22.43 -12.50
CA VAL A 155 9.24 -22.63 -13.51
C VAL A 155 9.37 -21.37 -14.36
N LYS A 156 10.53 -20.71 -14.31
CA LYS A 156 10.83 -19.53 -15.14
C LYS A 156 11.36 -19.96 -16.51
N VAL A 157 10.52 -19.92 -17.54
CA VAL A 157 10.92 -20.22 -18.92
C VAL A 157 11.71 -19.05 -19.52
N LYS A 158 12.96 -19.30 -19.91
CA LYS A 158 13.85 -18.29 -20.51
C LYS A 158 13.19 -17.62 -21.73
N GLY A 159 13.05 -16.31 -21.70
CA GLY A 159 12.52 -15.50 -22.82
C GLY A 159 11.06 -15.03 -22.65
N GLN A 160 10.36 -15.42 -21.59
CA GLN A 160 9.02 -14.90 -21.28
C GLN A 160 9.06 -13.87 -20.14
N PRO A 161 8.25 -12.80 -20.18
CA PRO A 161 8.15 -11.87 -19.06
C PRO A 161 7.52 -12.55 -17.84
N HIS A 162 8.24 -12.56 -16.72
CA HIS A 162 7.82 -13.27 -15.50
C HIS A 162 7.08 -12.39 -14.48
N HIS A 163 6.80 -11.11 -14.79
CA HIS A 163 6.03 -10.18 -13.94
C HIS A 163 6.41 -10.14 -12.44
N ALA A 164 7.67 -10.48 -12.12
CA ALA A 164 8.25 -10.51 -10.76
C ALA A 164 7.26 -11.04 -9.70
N LYS A 165 6.97 -10.25 -8.67
CA LYS A 165 6.06 -10.59 -7.57
C LYS A 165 4.61 -10.82 -8.00
N ALA A 166 4.11 -10.04 -8.96
CA ALA A 166 2.74 -10.20 -9.46
C ALA A 166 2.54 -11.55 -10.16
N GLY A 167 3.51 -11.97 -10.97
CA GLY A 167 3.46 -13.29 -11.62
C GLY A 167 3.59 -14.45 -10.63
N ASN A 168 4.30 -14.27 -9.51
CA ASN A 168 4.40 -15.29 -8.47
C ASN A 168 3.05 -15.49 -7.75
N LEU A 169 2.36 -14.38 -7.43
CA LEU A 169 1.01 -14.40 -6.85
C LEU A 169 -0.02 -15.07 -7.78
N ILE A 170 0.04 -14.81 -9.08
CA ILE A 170 -0.85 -15.47 -10.06
C ILE A 170 -0.60 -16.98 -10.05
N GLY A 171 0.66 -17.41 -10.15
CA GLY A 171 1.00 -18.84 -10.10
C GLY A 171 0.60 -19.50 -8.78
N GLY A 172 0.74 -18.81 -7.65
CA GLY A 172 0.28 -19.26 -6.33
C GLY A 172 -1.24 -19.40 -6.26
N THR A 173 -1.98 -18.47 -6.85
CA THR A 173 -3.44 -18.54 -6.94
C THR A 173 -3.88 -19.77 -7.74
N ASP A 174 -3.27 -19.99 -8.90
CA ASP A 174 -3.53 -21.17 -9.74
C ASP A 174 -3.15 -22.48 -9.04
N PHE A 175 -2.08 -22.48 -8.24
CA PHE A 175 -1.65 -23.65 -7.46
C PHE A 175 -2.68 -24.04 -6.40
N VAL A 176 -3.20 -23.07 -5.65
CA VAL A 176 -4.20 -23.33 -4.60
C VAL A 176 -5.49 -23.92 -5.16
N THR A 177 -5.89 -23.58 -6.40
CA THR A 177 -7.07 -24.20 -7.02
C THR A 177 -6.97 -25.72 -7.18
N LYS A 178 -5.75 -26.26 -7.15
CA LYS A 178 -5.49 -27.71 -7.28
C LYS A 178 -5.40 -28.42 -5.94
N LEU A 179 -5.36 -27.68 -4.83
CA LEU A 179 -5.28 -28.23 -3.48
C LEU A 179 -6.66 -28.69 -2.99
N PRO A 180 -6.73 -29.64 -2.04
CA PRO A 180 -7.99 -30.15 -1.50
C PRO A 180 -8.79 -29.03 -0.82
N GLY A 181 -9.99 -28.74 -1.34
CA GLY A 181 -10.81 -27.59 -0.95
C GLY A 181 -10.47 -26.29 -1.69
N GLY A 182 -9.86 -26.39 -2.88
CA GLY A 182 -9.84 -25.30 -3.86
C GLY A 182 -11.25 -24.77 -4.17
N PRO A 183 -11.37 -23.57 -4.75
CA PRO A 183 -12.66 -22.89 -4.91
C PRO A 183 -13.69 -23.70 -5.72
#